data_AF-A0A7C5LTL0-F1
#
_entry.id   AF-A0A7C5LTL0-F1
#
_cell.length_a   1.000
_cell.length_b   1.000
_cell.length_c   1.000
_cell.angle_alpha   90.00
_cell.angle_beta   90.00
_cell.angle_gamma   90.00
#
_symmetry.space_group_name_H-M   'P 1'
#
loop_
_entity.id
_entity.type
_entity.pdbx_description
1 polymer ?
#
loop_
_entity_poly.entity_id
_entity_poly.type
_entity_poly.pdbx_seq_one_letter_code
_entity_poly.pdbx_strand_id
1 'polypeptide(L)'
;MSNTYAAFNWEDPLNLNDNLSEEEIMVMDSARAYCQDKLMPRVLNANRNEIFDREIMAEMGAQGLLGATIEGYGCAGLNYVCYGLVAR
;
A
#
# COMPACT_ATOMS: atom_id res chain seq x y z
N MET A 1 40.06 -5.41 5.33
CA MET A 1 39.73 -3.99 5.09
C MET A 1 38.25 -3.83 5.41
N SER A 2 37.90 -3.05 6.44
CA SER A 2 36.50 -2.74 6.73
C SER A 2 35.96 -1.84 5.63
N ASN A 3 34.80 -2.18 5.06
CA ASN A 3 34.13 -1.35 4.07
C ASN A 3 33.68 -0.04 4.75
N THR A 4 34.18 1.10 4.29
CA THR A 4 33.94 2.44 4.86
C THR A 4 32.63 3.08 4.40
N TYR A 5 31.91 2.45 3.47
CA TYR A 5 30.65 2.97 2.92
C TYR A 5 29.44 2.33 3.59
N ALA A 6 28.36 3.11 3.71
CA ALA A 6 27.06 2.58 4.11
C ALA A 6 26.58 1.52 3.11
N ALA A 7 25.80 0.55 3.59
CA ALA A 7 25.15 -0.43 2.73
C ALA A 7 24.18 0.27 1.79
N PHE A 8 24.26 -0.03 0.49
CA PHE A 8 23.42 0.59 -0.54
C PHE A 8 22.27 -0.34 -0.92
N ASN A 9 21.04 0.16 -0.86
CA ASN A 9 19.85 -0.52 -1.37
C ASN A 9 19.43 0.11 -2.71
N TRP A 10 19.41 -0.68 -3.79
CA TRP A 10 19.03 -0.16 -5.11
C TRP A 10 17.51 0.02 -5.28
N GLU A 11 16.69 -0.69 -4.49
CA GLU A 11 15.23 -0.55 -4.50
C GLU A 11 14.75 0.66 -3.68
N ASP A 12 15.61 1.13 -2.77
CA ASP A 12 15.38 2.33 -1.96
C ASP A 12 16.69 3.12 -1.75
N PRO A 13 17.22 3.80 -2.79
CA PRO A 13 18.55 4.44 -2.74
C PRO A 13 18.70 5.55 -1.70
N LEU A 14 17.57 6.13 -1.25
CA LEU A 14 17.53 7.24 -0.30
C LEU A 14 16.90 6.83 1.05
N ASN A 15 16.69 5.54 1.27
CA ASN A 15 16.04 5.00 2.48
C ASN A 15 14.75 5.74 2.83
N LEU A 16 13.79 5.80 1.88
CA LEU A 16 12.46 6.34 2.11
C LEU A 16 11.83 5.76 3.37
N ASN A 17 12.00 4.45 3.61
CA ASN A 17 11.45 3.78 4.79
C ASN A 17 11.94 4.38 6.11
N ASP A 18 13.17 4.90 6.18
CA ASP A 18 13.72 5.54 7.40
C ASP A 18 13.06 6.91 7.68
N ASN A 19 12.33 7.46 6.71
CA ASN A 19 11.60 8.72 6.82
C ASN A 19 10.10 8.53 7.11
N LEU A 20 9.65 7.28 7.23
CA LEU A 20 8.26 6.94 7.54
C LEU A 20 8.13 6.56 9.02
N SER A 21 6.99 6.91 9.60
CA SER A 21 6.59 6.41 10.91
C SER A 21 6.24 4.92 10.85
N GLU A 22 6.27 4.26 12.01
CA GLU A 22 5.86 2.84 12.13
C GLU A 22 4.43 2.62 11.62
N GLU A 23 3.52 3.55 11.89
CA GLU A 23 2.14 3.50 11.41
C GLU A 23 2.05 3.57 9.87
N GLU A 24 2.81 4.47 9.24
CA GLU A 24 2.87 4.59 7.77
C GLU A 24 3.44 3.34 7.12
N ILE A 25 4.48 2.74 7.71
CA ILE A 25 5.05 1.47 7.25
C ILE A 25 4.01 0.34 7.38
N MET A 26 3.31 0.25 8.50
CA MET A 26 2.27 -0.76 8.71
C MET A 26 1.13 -0.63 7.69
N VAL A 27 0.67 0.58 7.40
CA VAL A 27 -0.36 0.82 6.38
C VAL A 27 0.14 0.41 4.99
N MET A 28 1.37 0.79 4.63
CA MET A 28 1.99 0.42 3.36
C MET A 28 2.07 -1.10 3.19
N ASP A 29 2.54 -1.81 4.21
CA ASP A 29 2.71 -3.26 4.16
C ASP A 29 1.36 -3.99 4.12
N SER A 30 0.36 -3.50 4.85
CA SER A 30 -1.01 -4.03 4.80
C SER A 30 -1.64 -3.87 3.41
N ALA A 31 -1.49 -2.69 2.79
CA ALA A 31 -1.97 -2.44 1.44
C ALA A 31 -1.23 -3.32 0.42
N ARG A 32 0.09 -3.46 0.55
CA ARG A 32 0.90 -4.35 -0.30
C ARG A 32 0.44 -5.80 -0.20
N ALA A 33 0.22 -6.31 1.02
CA ALA A 33 -0.25 -7.69 1.22
C ALA A 33 -1.59 -7.93 0.52
N TYR A 34 -2.57 -7.04 0.70
CA TYR A 34 -3.85 -7.11 0.00
C TYR A 34 -3.68 -7.13 -1.53
N CYS A 35 -2.86 -6.22 -2.08
CA CYS A 35 -2.61 -6.15 -3.51
C CYS A 35 -1.99 -7.44 -4.06
N GLN A 36 -1.00 -8.02 -3.38
CA GLN A 36 -0.35 -9.25 -3.82
C GLN A 36 -1.25 -10.48 -3.67
N ASP A 37 -1.99 -10.58 -2.56
CA ASP A 37 -2.80 -11.77 -2.26
C ASP A 37 -4.14 -11.79 -3.01
N LYS A 38 -4.75 -10.62 -3.24
CA LYS A 38 -6.12 -10.51 -3.78
C LYS A 38 -6.18 -9.93 -5.18
N LEU A 39 -5.42 -8.87 -5.48
CA LEU A 39 -5.51 -8.18 -6.78
C LEU A 39 -4.64 -8.84 -7.85
N MET A 40 -3.39 -9.17 -7.51
CA MET A 40 -2.42 -9.74 -8.46
C MET A 40 -2.91 -11.04 -9.14
N PRO A 41 -3.59 -11.98 -8.45
CA PRO A 41 -4.13 -13.17 -9.11
C PRO A 41 -5.29 -12.87 -10.08
N ARG A 42 -6.01 -11.77 -9.88
CA ARG A 42 -7.21 -11.40 -10.67
C ARG A 42 -6.85 -10.62 -11.94
N VAL A 43 -5.79 -9.80 -11.89
CA VAL A 43 -5.51 -8.76 -12.89
C VAL A 43 -5.39 -9.29 -14.32
N LEU A 44 -4.79 -10.47 -14.53
CA LEU A 44 -4.56 -11.01 -15.88
C LEU A 44 -5.88 -11.31 -16.61
N ASN A 45 -6.81 -12.00 -15.93
CA ASN A 45 -8.10 -12.35 -16.51
C ASN A 45 -9.06 -11.16 -16.50
N ALA A 46 -9.05 -10.34 -15.46
CA ALA A 46 -9.86 -9.13 -15.35
C ALA A 46 -9.56 -8.16 -16.50
N ASN A 47 -8.27 -7.86 -16.74
CA ASN A 47 -7.85 -6.97 -17.82
C ASN A 47 -8.16 -7.55 -19.20
N ARG A 48 -7.87 -8.84 -19.43
CA ARG A 48 -8.08 -9.48 -20.74
C ARG A 48 -9.54 -9.53 -21.18
N ASN A 49 -10.46 -9.65 -20.23
CA ASN A 49 -11.89 -9.81 -20.51
C ASN A 49 -12.69 -8.54 -20.18
N GLU A 50 -12.02 -7.44 -19.79
CA GLU A 50 -12.65 -6.17 -19.42
C GLU A 50 -13.68 -6.32 -18.28
N ILE A 51 -13.38 -7.17 -17.30
CA ILE A 51 -14.25 -7.44 -16.16
C ILE A 51 -13.70 -6.73 -14.93
N PHE A 52 -14.54 -5.92 -14.30
CA PHE A 52 -14.29 -5.39 -12.96
C PHE A 52 -15.04 -6.20 -11.91
N ASP A 53 -14.29 -6.84 -11.01
CA ASP A 53 -14.85 -7.56 -9.88
C ASP A 53 -15.26 -6.58 -8.77
N ARG A 54 -16.58 -6.49 -8.51
CA ARG A 54 -17.14 -5.57 -7.53
C ARG A 54 -16.76 -5.90 -6.09
N GLU A 55 -16.37 -7.15 -5.80
CA GLU A 55 -15.95 -7.55 -4.45
C GLU A 55 -14.69 -6.81 -4.00
N ILE A 56 -13.85 -6.37 -4.95
CA ILE A 56 -12.66 -5.54 -4.68
C ILE A 56 -13.02 -4.29 -3.86
N MET A 57 -14.14 -3.64 -4.15
CA MET A 57 -14.56 -2.44 -3.39
C MET A 57 -14.96 -2.77 -1.95
N ALA A 58 -15.60 -3.92 -1.74
CA ALA A 58 -15.98 -4.37 -0.40
C ALA A 58 -14.74 -4.79 0.40
N GLU A 59 -13.79 -5.50 -0.23
CA GLU A 59 -12.53 -5.90 0.36
C GLU A 59 -11.68 -4.68 0.76
N MET A 60 -11.51 -3.70 -0.14
CA MET A 60 -10.79 -2.46 0.16
C MET A 60 -11.47 -1.64 1.27
N GLY A 61 -12.81 -1.59 1.28
CA GLY A 61 -13.56 -0.93 2.35
C GLY A 61 -13.35 -1.59 3.71
N ALA A 62 -13.36 -2.93 3.76
CA ALA A 62 -13.11 -3.69 4.99
C ALA A 62 -11.69 -3.49 5.56
N GLN A 63 -10.72 -3.19 4.69
CA GLN A 63 -9.34 -2.87 5.07
C GLN A 63 -9.13 -1.37 5.39
N GLY A 64 -10.16 -0.53 5.31
CA GLY A 64 -10.05 0.91 5.56
C GLY A 64 -9.29 1.69 4.48
N LEU A 65 -9.13 1.12 3.28
CA LEU A 65 -8.38 1.74 2.17
C LEU A 65 -9.22 2.74 1.36
N LEU A 66 -10.51 2.85 1.64
CA LEU A 66 -11.43 3.77 0.97
C LEU A 66 -11.69 5.00 1.84
N GLY A 67 -11.49 6.20 1.28
CA GLY A 67 -11.63 7.44 2.02
C GLY A 67 -10.65 7.54 3.19
N ALA A 68 -9.42 7.02 3.00
CA ALA A 68 -8.43 6.86 4.05
C ALA A 68 -8.22 8.14 4.89
N THR A 69 -8.27 9.32 4.29
CA THR A 69 -8.05 10.62 4.95
C THR A 69 -9.28 11.24 5.63
N ILE A 70 -10.45 10.60 5.52
CA ILE A 70 -11.69 11.10 6.12
C ILE A 70 -11.70 10.69 7.59
N GLU A 71 -11.86 11.67 8.48
CA GLU A 71 -12.09 11.43 9.90
C GLU A 71 -13.59 11.20 10.18
N GLY A 72 -13.90 10.17 10.97
CA GLY A 72 -15.28 9.78 11.29
C GLY A 72 -15.94 8.94 10.19
N TYR A 73 -17.26 8.80 10.26
CA TYR A 73 -18.09 8.07 9.26
C TYR A 73 -17.72 6.59 9.00
N GLY A 74 -16.90 5.98 9.87
CA GLY A 74 -16.36 4.63 9.67
C GLY A 74 -15.13 4.57 8.76
N CYS A 75 -14.52 5.71 8.43
CA CYS A 75 -13.26 5.80 7.69
C CYS A 75 -12.05 5.75 8.64
N ALA A 76 -10.87 5.46 8.08
CA ALA A 76 -9.66 5.18 8.85
C ALA A 76 -9.00 6.42 9.48
N GLY A 77 -9.27 7.64 8.98
CA GLY A 77 -8.68 8.87 9.54
C GLY A 77 -7.16 8.96 9.41
N LEU A 78 -6.58 8.36 8.36
CA LEU A 78 -5.14 8.31 8.10
C LEU A 78 -4.62 9.62 7.51
N ASN A 79 -3.32 9.85 7.65
CA ASN A 79 -2.66 11.02 7.07
C ASN A 79 -2.50 10.90 5.53
N TYR A 80 -2.07 11.98 4.88
CA TYR A 80 -1.86 12.01 3.43
C TYR A 80 -0.66 11.18 2.94
N VAL A 81 0.33 10.93 3.80
CA VAL A 81 1.46 10.06 3.47
C VAL A 81 0.97 8.62 3.33
N CYS A 82 0.18 8.13 4.30
CA CYS A 82 -0.50 6.84 4.23
C CYS A 82 -1.34 6.71 2.95
N TYR A 83 -2.13 7.73 2.60
CA TYR A 83 -2.90 7.73 1.36
C TYR A 83 -2.01 7.58 0.11
N GLY A 84 -0.89 8.30 0.07
CA GLY A 84 0.11 8.16 -1.00
C GLY A 84 0.76 6.78 -1.05
N LEU A 85 1.08 6.20 0.11
CA LEU A 85 1.69 4.87 0.21
C LEU A 85 0.74 3.75 -0.23
N VAL A 86 -0.56 3.88 0.04
CA VAL A 86 -1.58 2.93 -0.45
C VAL A 86 -1.71 2.98 -1.98
N ALA A 87 -1.49 4.14 -2.59
CA ALA A 87 -1.62 4.34 -4.03
C ALA A 87 -0.34 4.02 -4.84
N ARG A 88 0.79 3.76 -4.17
CA ARG A 88 2.10 3.49 -4.78
C ARG A 88 2.26 2.05 -5.23
#